data_AF-A0A9D8YM48-F1
#
_entry.id   AF-A0A9D8YM48-F1
#
_cell.length_a   1.000
_cell.length_b   1.000
_cell.length_c   1.000
_cell.angle_alpha   90.00
_cell.angle_beta   90.00
_cell.angle_gamma   90.00
#
_symmetry.space_group_name_H-M   'P 1'
#
loop_
_entity.id
_entity.type
_entity.pdbx_description
1 polymer ?
#
loop_
_entity_poly.entity_id
_entity_poly.type
_entity_poly.pdbx_seq_one_letter_code
_entity_poly.pdbx_strand_id
1 'polypeptide(L)' 'MRSDIHTLFDLGLFSIDPQNCHARFSIEARRAGYEKWEGKVLSNLDPKSKTLLEGRCMRFQEL' A
#
# COMPACT_ATOMS: atom_id res chain seq x y z
N MET A 1 -15.05 -2.35 3.57
CA MET A 1 -13.67 -1.97 3.18
C MET A 1 -13.77 -0.60 2.51
N ARG A 2 -12.95 0.41 2.88
CA ARG A 2 -13.05 1.75 2.27
C ARG A 2 -12.80 1.64 0.76
N SER A 3 -13.79 2.00 -0.06
CA SER A 3 -13.77 1.99 -1.53
C SER A 3 -12.50 2.57 -2.13
N ASP A 4 -11.94 3.56 -1.44
CA ASP A 4 -10.88 4.41 -1.94
C ASP A 4 -9.53 3.69 -1.90
N ILE A 5 -9.32 2.76 -0.96
CA ILE A 5 -8.06 1.99 -0.86
C ILE A 5 -7.92 1.03 -2.03
N HIS A 6 -9.02 0.40 -2.47
CA HIS A 6 -8.99 -0.45 -3.68
C HIS A 6 -8.64 0.36 -4.91
N THR A 7 -9.22 1.55 -5.03
CA THR A 7 -8.93 2.47 -6.15
C THR A 7 -7.46 2.90 -6.13
N LEU A 8 -6.94 3.33 -4.97
CA LEU A 8 -5.51 3.66 -4.82
C LEU A 8 -4.61 2.47 -5.12
N PHE A 9 -5.03 1.28 -4.70
CA PHE A 9 -4.32 0.05 -5.01
C PHE A 9 -4.25 -0.13 -6.52
N ASP A 10 -5.39 -0.16 -7.23
CA ASP A 10 -5.50 -0.36 -8.68
C ASP A 10 -4.70 0.67 -9.48
N LEU A 11 -4.71 1.94 -9.05
CA LEU A 11 -3.95 3.02 -9.66
C LEU A 11 -2.43 2.97 -9.37
N GLY A 12 -1.97 2.07 -8.52
CA GLY A 12 -0.56 1.96 -8.13
C GLY A 12 -0.11 3.02 -7.11
N LEU A 13 -1.06 3.75 -6.52
CA LEU A 13 -0.82 4.82 -5.54
C LEU A 13 -0.76 4.29 -4.09
N PHE A 14 -1.09 3.02 -3.88
CA PHE A 14 -1.00 2.32 -2.61
C PHE A 14 -0.36 0.94 -2.77
N SER A 15 0.52 0.60 -1.84
CA SER A 15 1.14 -0.72 -1.68
C SER A 15 1.28 -1.06 -0.20
N ILE A 16 1.62 -2.32 0.06
CA ILE A 16 1.94 -2.82 1.40
C ILE A 16 3.35 -3.38 1.34
N ASP A 17 4.21 -2.94 2.25
CA ASP A 17 5.52 -3.54 2.47
C ASP A 17 5.33 -4.96 3.03
N PRO A 18 5.72 -6.01 2.29
CA PRO A 18 5.55 -7.39 2.73
C PRO A 18 6.49 -7.81 3.87
N GLN A 19 7.56 -7.05 4.15
CA GLN A 19 8.50 -7.37 5.23
C GLN A 19 7.94 -6.93 6.59
N ASN A 20 7.44 -5.71 6.65
CA ASN A 20 7.00 -5.07 7.89
C ASN A 20 5.47 -4.91 7.98
N CYS A 21 4.74 -5.33 6.94
CA CYS A 21 3.29 -5.16 6.82
C CYS A 21 2.85 -3.69 6.89
N HIS A 22 3.72 -2.77 6.46
CA HIS A 22 3.45 -1.33 6.52
C HIS A 22 2.70 -0.86 5.27
N ALA A 23 1.69 -0.04 5.47
CA ALA A 23 1.04 0.70 4.39
C ALA A 23 2.01 1.72 3.77
N ARG A 24 2.09 1.75 2.44
CA ARG A 24 2.91 2.68 1.65
C ARG A 24 2.02 3.39 0.64
N PHE A 25 2.07 4.72 0.62
CA PHE A 25 1.29 5.58 -0.26
C PHE A 25 2.20 6.47 -1.11
N SER A 26 1.83 6.66 -2.38
CA SER A 26 2.61 7.53 -3.28
C SER A 26 2.60 8.97 -2.78
N ILE A 27 3.47 9.83 -3.31
CA ILE A 27 3.46 11.24 -2.94
C ILE A 27 2.10 11.88 -3.23
N GLU A 28 1.45 11.52 -4.34
CA GLU A 28 0.13 12.07 -4.68
C GLU A 28 -0.95 11.63 -3.70
N ALA A 29 -0.98 10.34 -3.35
CA ALA A 29 -1.92 9.84 -2.34
C ALA A 29 -1.67 10.50 -0.98
N ARG A 30 -0.41 10.69 -0.57
CA ARG A 30 -0.09 11.40 0.68
C ARG A 30 -0.63 12.83 0.67
N ARG A 31 -0.40 13.58 -0.42
CA ARG A 31 -0.94 14.95 -0.61
C ARG A 31 -2.46 15.00 -0.61
N ALA A 32 -3.14 13.94 -1.05
CA ALA A 32 -4.60 13.81 -0.99
C ALA A 32 -5.14 13.50 0.42
N GLY A 33 -4.28 13.43 1.45
CA GLY A 33 -4.67 13.24 2.85
C GLY A 33 -4.46 11.83 3.39
N TYR A 34 -3.79 10.95 2.63
CA TYR A 34 -3.46 9.59 3.08
C TYR A 34 -2.14 9.50 3.87
N GLU A 35 -1.40 10.61 4.01
CA GLU A 35 -0.15 10.68 4.78
C GLU A 35 -0.28 10.15 6.21
N LYS A 36 -1.41 10.39 6.88
CA LYS A 36 -1.70 9.88 8.23
C LYS A 36 -1.78 8.34 8.33
N TRP A 37 -1.82 7.64 7.21
CA TRP A 37 -1.85 6.18 7.12
C TRP A 37 -0.52 5.60 6.62
N GLU A 38 0.42 6.44 6.20
CA GLU A 38 1.77 6.02 5.81
C GLU A 38 2.48 5.33 6.97
N GLY A 39 3.12 4.20 6.69
CA GLY A 39 3.88 3.43 7.68
C GLY A 39 3.02 2.70 8.70
N LYS A 40 1.68 2.75 8.63
CA LYS A 40 0.84 2.00 9.56
C LYS A 40 0.93 0.50 9.30
N VAL A 41 1.13 -0.26 10.38
CA VAL A 41 1.10 -1.73 10.36
C VAL A 41 -0.33 -2.19 10.07
N LEU A 42 -0.47 -2.99 9.02
CA LEU A 42 -1.69 -3.73 8.71
C LEU A 42 -1.57 -5.11 9.36
N SER A 43 -2.33 -5.33 10.43
CA SER A 43 -2.46 -6.66 11.03
C SER A 43 -3.29 -7.58 10.14
N ASN A 44 -3.00 -8.88 10.17
CA ASN A 44 -3.71 -9.96 9.47
C ASN A 44 -3.49 -10.06 7.94
N LEU A 45 -2.26 -9.87 7.49
CA LEU A 45 -1.88 -10.23 6.12
C LEU A 45 -1.80 -11.75 5.96
N ASP A 46 -2.65 -12.30 5.10
CA ASP A 46 -2.59 -13.71 4.72
C ASP A 46 -1.23 -14.01 4.04
N PRO A 47 -0.54 -15.11 4.39
CA PRO A 47 0.73 -15.50 3.78
C PRO A 47 0.68 -15.58 2.25
N LYS A 48 -0.46 -15.94 1.64
CA LYS A 48 -0.64 -15.98 0.18
C LYS A 48 -0.61 -14.59 -0.45
N SER A 49 -1.01 -13.57 0.30
CA SER A 49 -0.95 -12.17 -0.11
C SER A 49 0.49 -11.66 -0.15
N LYS A 50 1.42 -12.26 0.61
CA LYS A 50 2.80 -11.78 0.74
C LYS A 50 3.55 -11.77 -0.60
N THR A 51 3.51 -12.87 -1.36
CA THR A 51 4.19 -12.98 -2.66
C THR A 51 3.59 -12.02 -3.71
N LEU A 52 2.27 -11.82 -3.69
CA LEU A 52 1.60 -10.86 -4.57
C LEU A 52 1.98 -9.42 -4.22
N LEU A 53 2.13 -9.12 -2.93
CA LEU A 53 2.55 -7.81 -2.43
C LEU A 53 4.04 -7.54 -2.69
N GLU A 54 4.92 -8.54 -2.64
CA GLU A 54 6.34 -8.41 -3.00
C GLU A 54 6.49 -7.91 -4.45
N GLY A 55 5.86 -8.59 -5.41
CA GLY A 55 5.92 -8.19 -6.82
C GLY A 55 5.28 -6.83 -7.12
N ARG A 56 4.35 -6.37 -6.29
CA ARG A 56 3.72 -5.04 -6.43
C ARG A 56 4.53 -3.95 -5.74
N CYS A 57 5.07 -4.23 -4.56
CA CYS A 57 5.95 -3.32 -3.82
C CYS A 57 7.22 -3.00 -4.62
N MET A 58 7.78 -3.97 -5.36
CA MET A 58 8.89 -3.69 -6.28
C MET A 58 8.51 -2.79 -7.47
N ARG A 59 7.23 -2.78 -7.86
CA ARG A 59 6.69 -1.94 -8.94
C ARG A 59 6.07 -0.63 -8.43
N PHE A 60 6.07 -0.44 -7.12
CA PHE A 60 5.56 0.77 -6.50
C PHE A 60 6.55 1.89 -6.80
N GLN A 61 6.22 2.72 -7.79
CA GLN A 61 7.05 3.85 -8.18
C GLN A 61 6.83 5.00 -7.19
N GLU A 62 7.89 5.38 -6.48
CA GLU A 62 7.97 6.68 -5.81
C GLU A 62 8.14 7.76 -6.90
N LEU A 63 7.06 8.07 -7.62
CA LEU A 63 6.95 9.29 -8.44
C LEU A 63 6.70 10.51 -7.54
#